data_AF-A0A956AGG9-F1
#
_entry.id   AF-A0A956AGG9-F1
#
_cell.length_a   1.000
_cell.length_b   1.000
_cell.length_c   1.000
_cell.angle_alpha   90.00
_cell.angle_beta   90.00
_cell.angle_gamma   90.00
#
_symmetry.space_group_name_H-M   'P 1'
#
loop_
_entity.id
_entity.type
_entity.pdbx_description
1 polymer ?
#
loop_
_entity_poly.entity_id
_entity_poly.type
_entity_poly.pdbx_seq_one_letter_code
_entity_poly.pdbx_strand_id
1 'polypeptide(L)' 'TAEEVLLFTWYTTGGTLDPHRTAGPDRRVKLHLPATPGPVQVFVTVRDGRGGFAVAEATLVVP' A
#
# COMPACT_ATOMS: atom_id res chain seq x y z
N THR A 1 -5.58 28.15 -3.24
CA THR A 1 -5.77 27.07 -4.23
C THR A 1 -5.70 25.76 -3.48
N ALA A 2 -6.61 24.80 -3.70
CA ALA A 2 -6.52 23.50 -3.05
C ALA A 2 -5.31 22.74 -3.60
N GLU A 3 -4.34 22.43 -2.73
CA GLU A 3 -3.17 21.62 -3.06
C GLU A 3 -3.63 20.22 -3.49
N GLU A 4 -3.08 19.72 -4.60
CA GLU A 4 -3.31 18.35 -5.02
C GLU A 4 -2.38 17.44 -4.21
N VAL A 5 -2.95 16.78 -3.21
CA VAL A 5 -2.22 15.84 -2.37
C VAL A 5 -2.68 14.44 -2.73
N LEU A 6 -1.77 13.66 -3.32
CA LEU A 6 -2.03 12.24 -3.55
C LEU A 6 -2.04 11.50 -2.22
N LEU A 7 -3.13 10.79 -1.95
CA LEU A 7 -3.28 9.93 -0.79
C LEU A 7 -3.10 8.48 -1.21
N PHE A 8 -2.11 7.85 -0.61
CA PHE A 8 -1.82 6.43 -0.79
C PHE A 8 -2.53 5.65 0.30
N THR A 9 -2.94 4.42 0.01
CA THR A 9 -3.45 3.46 0.98
C THR A 9 -2.96 2.09 0.57
N TRP A 10 -2.11 1.51 1.40
CA TRP A 10 -1.47 0.22 1.19
C TRP A 10 -2.23 -0.89 1.90
N TYR A 11 -2.30 -2.05 1.26
CA TYR A 11 -2.90 -3.27 1.78
C TYR A 11 -2.02 -4.47 1.41
N THR A 12 -2.03 -5.51 2.25
CA THR A 12 -1.29 -6.75 2.00
C THR A 12 -2.12 -7.95 2.43
N THR A 13 -2.01 -9.08 1.73
CA THR A 13 -2.65 -10.34 2.13
C THR A 13 -1.85 -11.13 3.17
N GLY A 14 -0.60 -10.76 3.40
CA GLY A 14 0.27 -11.40 4.37
C GLY A 14 1.34 -10.46 4.94
N GLY A 15 1.85 -10.81 6.12
CA GLY A 15 2.78 -9.96 6.85
C GLY A 15 2.11 -8.73 7.46
N THR A 16 2.92 -7.74 7.82
CA THR A 16 2.45 -6.55 8.55
C THR A 16 3.06 -5.29 7.97
N LEU A 17 2.22 -4.27 7.76
CA LEU A 17 2.66 -2.95 7.29
C LEU A 17 3.10 -2.08 8.47
N ASP A 18 4.20 -1.33 8.28
CA ASP A 18 4.65 -0.28 9.19
C ASP A 18 4.75 1.06 8.44
N PRO A 19 3.87 2.04 8.76
CA PRO A 19 2.81 1.98 9.77
C PRO A 19 1.66 1.03 9.38
N HIS A 20 0.92 0.50 10.36
CA HIS A 20 -0.23 -0.39 10.11
C HIS A 20 -1.37 0.30 9.35
N ARG A 21 -1.47 1.62 9.47
CA ARG A 21 -2.42 2.45 8.75
C ARG A 21 -1.65 3.37 7.82
N THR A 22 -1.98 3.32 6.55
CA THR A 22 -1.15 3.89 5.49
C THR A 22 -1.88 4.97 4.68
N ALA A 23 -3.02 5.46 5.17
CA ALA A 23 -3.79 6.53 4.53
C ALA A 23 -3.09 7.89 4.72
N GLY A 24 -2.30 8.31 3.73
CA GLY A 24 -1.54 9.56 3.80
C GLY A 24 -0.72 9.86 2.54
N PRO A 25 0.05 10.96 2.53
CA PRO A 25 0.89 11.36 1.40
C PRO A 25 2.14 10.48 1.22
N ASP A 26 2.44 9.60 2.20
CA ASP A 26 3.60 8.73 2.15
C ASP A 26 3.43 7.63 1.10
N ARG A 27 4.18 7.77 0.00
CA ARG A 27 4.25 6.79 -1.10
C ARG A 27 5.01 5.51 -0.75
N ARG A 28 5.45 5.32 0.50
CA ARG A 28 6.26 4.18 0.93
C ARG A 28 5.73 3.63 2.23
N VAL A 29 5.79 2.30 2.35
CA VAL A 29 5.50 1.57 3.57
C VAL A 29 6.57 0.49 3.72
N LYS A 30 6.87 0.08 4.95
CA LYS A 30 7.66 -1.12 5.19
C LYS A 30 6.72 -2.31 5.35
N LEU A 31 7.03 -3.40 4.65
CA LEU A 31 6.36 -4.68 4.84
C LEU A 31 7.27 -5.61 5.64
N HIS A 32 6.80 -6.05 6.80
CA HIS A 32 7.38 -7.17 7.53
C HIS A 32 6.80 -8.47 6.96
N LEU A 33 7.66 -9.33 6.41
CA LEU A 33 7.22 -10.57 5.77
C LEU A 33 6.61 -11.54 6.79
N PRO A 34 5.61 -12.34 6.38
CA PRO A 34 5.11 -13.42 7.21
C PRO A 34 6.19 -14.49 7.43
N ALA A 35 6.08 -15.23 8.54
CA ALA A 35 6.97 -16.36 8.83
C ALA A 35 6.70 -17.58 7.94
N THR A 36 5.52 -17.67 7.34
CA THR A 36 5.13 -18.77 6.46
C THR A 36 5.56 -18.45 5.02
N PRO A 37 6.33 -19.34 4.37
CA PRO A 37 6.68 -19.19 2.96
C PRO A 37 5.44 -19.18 2.06
N GLY A 38 5.52 -18.50 0.93
CA GLY A 38 4.45 -18.44 -0.05
C GLY A 38 4.25 -17.05 -0.68
N PRO A 39 3.26 -16.94 -1.58
CA PRO A 39 2.95 -15.67 -2.24
C PRO A 39 2.23 -14.70 -1.29
N VAL A 40 2.71 -13.45 -1.28
CA VAL A 40 2.08 -12.31 -0.62
C VAL A 40 1.69 -11.30 -1.68
N GLN A 41 0.43 -10.88 -1.72
CA GLN A 41 -0.03 -9.81 -2.60
C GLN A 41 0.00 -8.50 -1.85
N VAL A 42 0.52 -7.46 -2.49
CA VAL A 42 0.58 -6.09 -2.00
C VAL A 42 -0.18 -5.19 -2.96
N PHE A 43 -1.05 -4.35 -2.42
CA PHE A 43 -1.88 -3.43 -3.17
C PHE A 43 -1.64 -2.01 -2.69
N VAL A 44 -1.75 -1.05 -3.61
CA VAL A 44 -1.81 0.37 -3.27
C VAL A 44 -2.96 1.03 -4.03
N THR A 45 -3.83 1.72 -3.29
CA THR A 45 -4.80 2.65 -3.86
C THR A 45 -4.24 4.06 -3.77
N VAL A 46 -4.37 4.82 -4.85
CA VAL A 46 -3.98 6.24 -4.92
C VAL A 46 -5.24 7.06 -5.18
N ARG A 47 -5.44 8.14 -4.42
CA ARG A 47 -6.54 9.09 -4.59
C ARG A 47 -5.97 10.50 -4.75
N ASP A 48 -6.54 11.29 -5.65
CA ASP A 48 -6.09 12.67 -5.91
C ASP A 48 -6.82 13.75 -5.08
N GLY A 49 -7.80 13.35 -4.26
CA GLY A 49 -8.64 14.27 -3.47
C GLY A 49 -9.69 15.05 -4.29
N ARG A 50 -9.80 14.79 -5.60
CA ARG A 50 -10.72 15.43 -6.55
C ARG A 50 -11.64 14.44 -7.28
N GLY A 51 -11.51 13.15 -6.97
CA GLY A 51 -12.36 12.08 -7.49
C GLY A 51 -11.62 11.08 -8.38
N GLY A 52 -10.38 11.39 -8.78
CA GLY A 52 -9.49 10.44 -9.44
C GLY A 52 -9.00 9.37 -8.46
N PHE A 53 -8.97 8.13 -8.95
CA PHE A 53 -8.45 6.99 -8.21
C PHE A 53 -7.73 6.01 -9.13
N ALA A 54 -6.72 5.33 -8.60
CA ALA A 54 -6.01 4.25 -9.27
C ALA A 54 -5.63 3.16 -8.26
N VAL A 55 -5.45 1.93 -8.75
CA VAL A 55 -4.99 0.78 -7.95
C VAL A 55 -3.85 0.10 -8.67
N ALA A 56 -2.81 -0.28 -7.92
CA ALA A 56 -1.73 -1.13 -8.40
C ALA A 56 -1.56 -2.34 -7.48
N GLU A 57 -1.13 -3.47 -8.07
CA GLU A 57 -0.90 -4.74 -7.40
C GLU A 57 0.53 -5.24 -7.68
N ALA A 58 1.15 -5.87 -6.69
CA ALA A 58 2.41 -6.59 -6.81
C ALA A 58 2.33 -7.93 -6.05
N THR A 59 3.03 -8.95 -6.56
CA THR A 59 3.19 -10.24 -5.88
C THR A 59 4.63 -10.39 -5.41
N LEU A 60 4.81 -10.76 -4.14
CA LEU A 60 6.09 -11.09 -3.53
C LEU A 60 6.10 -12.56 -3.15
N VAL A 61 7.18 -13.28 -3.47
CA VAL A 61 7.37 -14.67 -3.04
C VAL A 61 8.28 -14.70 -1.82
N VAL A 62 7.75 -15.15 -0.69
CA VAL A 62 8.51 -15.39 0.54
C VAL A 62 9.14 -16.79 0.45
N PRO A 63 10.48 -16.90 0.54
CA PRO A 63 11.19 -18.18 0.44
C PRO A 63 10.99 -19.08 1.65
#